data_AF-A0A6N7D573-F1
#
_entry.id   AF-A0A6N7D573-F1
#
_cell.length_a   1.000
_cell.length_b   1.000
_cell.length_c   1.000
_cell.angle_alpha   90.00
_cell.angle_beta   90.00
_cell.angle_gamma   90.00
#
_symmetry.space_group_name_H-M   'P 1'
#
loop_
_entity.id
_entity.type
_entity.pdbx_description
1 polymer ?
#
loop_
_entity_poly.entity_id
_entity_poly.type
_entity_poly.pdbx_seq_one_letter_code
_entity_poly.pdbx_strand_id
1 'polypeptide(L)'
;MQITENMLSGARKALSRWTLDRAHRLAKDVGFSYEPVSEGYPETYEAVAEEFRQCNAARRGFRVWAGASDKTIYTSAEANWAFRYIHDVYHAAFRHDFTTAGEFATAVRHVDEVSKAFGADSLEARLIWIDTVGQVQHFAETGGFIDDQLQYARDRLASLVLL
;
A
#
# COMPACT_ATOMS: atom_id res chain seq x y z
N MET A 1 -22.11 -13.86 0.01
CA MET A 1 -21.20 -14.99 0.31
C MET A 1 -20.50 -14.68 1.63
N GLN A 2 -20.50 -15.61 2.59
CA GLN A 2 -19.81 -15.40 3.86
C GLN A 2 -18.30 -15.62 3.66
N ILE A 3 -17.50 -14.60 3.96
CA ILE A 3 -16.03 -14.69 3.90
C ILE A 3 -15.55 -15.44 5.15
N THR A 4 -14.83 -16.55 4.95
CA THR A 4 -14.26 -17.33 6.06
C THR A 4 -12.84 -16.86 6.38
N GLU A 5 -12.34 -17.12 7.59
CA GLU A 5 -10.95 -16.81 7.95
C GLU A 5 -9.92 -17.52 7.06
N ASN A 6 -10.24 -18.72 6.56
CA ASN A 6 -9.37 -19.41 5.61
C ASN A 6 -9.27 -18.66 4.28
N MET A 7 -10.39 -18.12 3.77
CA MET A 7 -10.40 -17.31 2.55
C MET A 7 -9.64 -16.01 2.76
N LEU A 8 -9.86 -15.33 3.88
CA LEU A 8 -9.15 -14.09 4.22
C LEU A 8 -7.64 -14.33 4.34
N SER A 9 -7.23 -15.38 5.07
CA SER A 9 -5.83 -15.78 5.21
C SER A 9 -5.19 -16.12 3.87
N GLY A 10 -5.91 -16.82 2.99
CA GLY A 10 -5.47 -17.11 1.62
C GLY A 10 -5.22 -15.85 0.81
N ALA A 11 -6.19 -14.93 0.79
CA ALA A 11 -6.10 -13.67 0.06
C ALA A 11 -4.96 -12.79 0.57
N ARG A 12 -4.79 -12.66 1.89
CA ARG A 12 -3.68 -11.91 2.49
C ARG A 12 -2.32 -12.46 2.09
N LYS A 13 -2.15 -13.79 2.07
CA LYS A 13 -0.90 -14.43 1.63
C LYS A 13 -0.64 -14.17 0.14
N ALA A 14 -1.67 -14.28 -0.70
CA ALA A 14 -1.56 -14.02 -2.13
C ALA A 14 -1.20 -12.57 -2.42
N LEU A 15 -1.89 -11.62 -1.79
CA LEU A 15 -1.62 -10.19 -1.90
C LEU A 15 -0.21 -9.85 -1.41
N SER A 16 0.21 -10.36 -0.25
CA SER A 16 1.56 -10.10 0.28
C SER A 16 2.66 -10.56 -0.68
N ARG A 17 2.52 -11.76 -1.26
CA ARG A 17 3.46 -12.26 -2.27
C ARG A 17 3.46 -11.37 -3.52
N TRP A 18 2.28 -11.01 -4.01
CA TRP A 18 2.17 -10.16 -5.19
C TRP A 18 2.79 -8.77 -4.96
N THR A 19 2.62 -8.19 -3.77
CA THR A 19 3.21 -6.90 -3.40
C THR A 19 4.74 -6.97 -3.43
N LEU A 20 5.33 -8.02 -2.87
CA LEU A 20 6.79 -8.25 -2.92
C LEU A 20 7.27 -8.38 -4.37
N ASP A 21 6.59 -9.20 -5.18
CA ASP A 21 6.95 -9.38 -6.59
C ASP A 21 6.78 -8.07 -7.40
N ARG A 22 5.76 -7.26 -7.07
CA ARG A 22 5.52 -5.96 -7.69
C ARG A 22 6.59 -4.96 -7.33
N ALA A 23 7.04 -4.92 -6.08
CA ALA A 23 8.14 -4.09 -5.62
C ALA A 23 9.45 -4.48 -6.32
N HIS A 24 9.74 -5.78 -6.45
CA HIS A 24 10.89 -6.25 -7.21
C HIS A 24 10.87 -5.85 -8.69
N ARG A 25 9.70 -5.91 -9.34
CA ARG A 25 9.55 -5.42 -10.73
C ARG A 25 9.74 -3.91 -10.80
N LEU A 26 9.11 -3.16 -9.91
CA LEU A 26 9.23 -1.72 -9.84
C LEU A 26 10.68 -1.28 -9.65
N ALA A 27 11.42 -1.97 -8.77
CA ALA A 27 12.83 -1.70 -8.52
C ALA A 27 13.71 -1.87 -9.76
N LYS A 28 13.36 -2.82 -10.65
CA LYS A 28 14.03 -2.96 -11.95
C LYS A 28 13.68 -1.81 -12.90
N ASP A 29 12.41 -1.37 -12.88
CA ASP A 29 11.93 -0.29 -13.74
C ASP A 29 12.54 1.07 -13.35
N VAL A 30 12.65 1.36 -12.04
CA VAL A 30 13.17 2.65 -11.53
C VAL A 30 14.67 2.63 -11.21
N GLY A 31 15.30 1.46 -11.18
CA GLY A 31 16.75 1.31 -11.00
C GLY A 31 17.26 1.28 -9.56
N PHE A 32 16.37 1.24 -8.55
CA PHE A 32 16.69 1.15 -7.13
C PHE A 32 15.63 0.38 -6.35
N SER A 33 16.03 -0.27 -5.25
CA SER A 33 15.13 -0.97 -4.31
C SER A 33 14.73 -0.05 -3.14
N TYR A 34 14.15 -0.62 -2.07
CA TYR A 34 13.85 0.07 -0.83
C TYR A 34 14.72 -0.39 0.35
N GLU A 35 14.77 0.46 1.37
CA GLU A 35 15.43 0.22 2.65
C GLU A 35 14.48 0.60 3.80
N PRO A 36 14.01 -0.35 4.63
CA PRO A 36 13.16 -0.04 5.77
C PRO A 36 13.98 0.63 6.89
N VAL A 37 13.56 1.80 7.34
CA VAL A 37 14.22 2.59 8.40
C VAL A 37 13.25 2.99 9.51
N SER A 38 13.72 3.09 10.74
CA SER A 38 12.91 3.58 11.87
C SER A 38 12.76 5.10 11.87
N GLU A 39 13.75 5.82 11.34
CA GLU A 39 13.83 7.28 11.35
C GLU A 39 14.44 7.79 10.03
N GLY A 40 14.16 9.06 9.69
CA GLY A 40 14.73 9.72 8.52
C GLY A 40 14.16 9.25 7.18
N TYR A 41 13.00 8.61 7.17
CA TYR A 41 12.21 8.38 5.96
C TYR A 41 11.54 9.69 5.50
N PRO A 42 11.20 9.85 4.21
CA PRO A 42 10.58 11.06 3.71
C PRO A 42 9.11 11.14 4.15
N GLU A 43 8.71 12.22 4.82
CA GLU A 43 7.37 12.40 5.39
C GLU A 43 6.49 13.41 4.63
N THR A 44 7.06 14.13 3.66
CA THR A 44 6.32 15.04 2.79
C THR A 44 6.48 14.63 1.33
N TYR A 45 5.53 15.06 0.49
CA TYR A 45 5.60 14.84 -0.94
C TYR A 45 6.92 15.38 -1.54
N GLU A 46 7.37 16.56 -1.12
CA GLU A 46 8.64 17.14 -1.60
C GLU A 46 9.84 16.28 -1.19
N ALA A 47 9.84 15.75 0.03
CA ALA A 47 10.87 14.86 0.51
C ALA A 47 10.87 13.53 -0.25
N VAL A 48 9.68 12.96 -0.53
CA VAL A 48 9.53 11.74 -1.36
C VAL A 48 10.03 11.96 -2.78
N ALA A 49 9.67 13.09 -3.40
CA ALA A 49 10.10 13.42 -4.75
C ALA A 49 11.62 13.69 -4.84
N GLU A 50 12.21 14.33 -3.83
CA GLU A 50 13.67 14.50 -3.72
C GLU A 50 14.37 13.16 -3.51
N GLU A 51 13.88 12.33 -2.59
CA GLU A 51 14.44 11.00 -2.33
C GLU A 51 14.41 10.13 -3.59
N PHE A 52 13.30 10.12 -4.31
CA PHE A 52 13.17 9.43 -5.60
C PHE A 52 14.25 9.87 -6.60
N ARG A 53 14.47 11.18 -6.74
CA ARG A 53 15.52 11.73 -7.63
C ARG A 53 16.92 11.31 -7.18
N GLN A 54 17.20 11.34 -5.88
CA GLN A 54 18.49 10.95 -5.33
C GLN A 54 18.77 9.45 -5.48
N CYS A 55 17.78 8.60 -5.23
CA CYS A 55 17.89 7.15 -5.43
C CYS A 55 18.24 6.81 -6.87
N ASN A 56 17.60 7.48 -7.83
CA ASN A 56 17.90 7.29 -9.25
C ASN A 56 19.34 7.74 -9.61
N ALA A 57 19.80 8.86 -9.06
CA ALA A 57 21.14 9.38 -9.33
C ALA A 57 22.26 8.57 -8.66
N ALA A 58 22.07 8.16 -7.41
CA ALA A 58 23.10 7.53 -6.57
C ALA A 58 22.99 6.00 -6.50
N ARG A 59 21.94 5.40 -7.08
CA ARG A 59 21.64 3.96 -7.03
C ARG A 59 21.54 3.40 -5.59
N ARG A 60 21.04 4.23 -4.66
CA ARG A 60 20.79 3.83 -3.26
C ARG A 60 19.34 3.37 -3.07
N GLY A 61 19.09 2.60 -2.02
CA GLY A 61 17.73 2.23 -1.61
C GLY A 61 16.87 3.45 -1.26
N PHE A 62 15.59 3.39 -1.61
CA PHE A 62 14.58 4.36 -1.20
C PHE A 62 14.16 4.06 0.24
N ARG A 63 14.30 5.02 1.15
CA ARG A 63 13.96 4.81 2.56
C ARG A 63 12.46 4.78 2.73
N VAL A 64 11.95 3.74 3.38
CA VAL A 64 10.53 3.62 3.76
C VAL A 64 10.43 3.43 5.26
N TRP A 65 9.35 3.92 5.85
CA TRP A 65 9.14 3.74 7.28
C TRP A 65 9.01 2.25 7.63
N ALA A 66 9.69 1.79 8.68
CA ALA A 66 9.65 0.39 9.13
C ALA A 66 8.55 0.07 10.14
N GLY A 67 7.96 1.10 10.79
CA GLY A 67 6.99 0.94 11.89
C GLY A 67 5.60 0.45 11.46
N ALA A 68 4.69 0.26 12.43
CA ALA A 68 3.27 -0.10 12.22
C ALA A 68 3.04 -1.21 11.17
N SER A 69 3.71 -2.35 11.36
CA SER A 69 3.69 -3.47 10.41
C SER A 69 3.11 -4.76 10.99
N ASP A 70 2.73 -4.76 12.27
CA ASP A 70 2.20 -5.90 13.03
C ASP A 70 0.68 -6.09 12.87
N LYS A 71 -0.06 -5.03 12.56
CA LYS A 71 -1.53 -5.03 12.42
C LYS A 71 -2.01 -4.64 11.02
N THR A 72 -1.34 -5.16 10.00
CA THR A 72 -1.61 -4.82 8.59
C THR A 72 -2.38 -5.93 7.87
N ILE A 73 -2.93 -5.61 6.69
CA ILE A 73 -3.53 -6.63 5.82
C ILE A 73 -2.49 -7.61 5.27
N TYR A 74 -1.21 -7.26 5.31
CA TYR A 74 -0.11 -8.11 4.87
C TYR A 74 0.24 -9.20 5.90
N THR A 75 0.96 -10.23 5.45
CA THR A 75 1.35 -11.37 6.31
C THR A 75 2.79 -11.28 6.83
N SER A 76 3.54 -10.27 6.41
CA SER A 76 4.90 -9.98 6.90
C SER A 76 5.17 -8.48 6.89
N ALA A 77 6.09 -8.03 7.75
CA ALA A 77 6.54 -6.65 7.76
C ALA A 77 7.18 -6.26 6.41
N GLU A 78 7.94 -7.17 5.81
CA GLU A 78 8.56 -6.96 4.50
C GLU A 78 7.54 -6.66 3.40
N ALA A 79 6.38 -7.33 3.38
CA ALA A 79 5.33 -7.05 2.40
C ALA A 79 4.69 -5.66 2.64
N ASN A 80 4.59 -5.21 3.89
CA ASN A 80 4.13 -3.86 4.21
C ASN A 80 5.15 -2.78 3.80
N TRP A 81 6.45 -3.02 4.02
CA TRP A 81 7.51 -2.13 3.54
C TRP A 81 7.56 -2.06 2.02
N ALA A 82 7.37 -3.19 1.34
CA ALA A 82 7.24 -3.25 -0.11
C ALA A 82 6.03 -2.46 -0.61
N PHE A 83 4.89 -2.53 0.07
CA PHE A 83 3.73 -1.70 -0.23
C PHE A 83 4.05 -0.20 -0.10
N ARG A 84 4.66 0.23 1.01
CA ARG A 84 5.09 1.63 1.22
C ARG A 84 6.03 2.11 0.14
N TYR A 85 6.99 1.27 -0.25
CA TYR A 85 7.89 1.58 -1.36
C TYR A 85 7.13 1.81 -2.67
N ILE A 86 6.20 0.92 -3.03
CA ILE A 86 5.39 1.07 -4.25
C ILE A 86 4.57 2.37 -4.17
N HIS A 87 3.96 2.62 -3.01
CA HIS A 87 3.12 3.78 -2.74
C HIS A 87 3.90 5.10 -2.89
N ASP A 88 5.03 5.26 -2.19
CA ASP A 88 5.85 6.47 -2.25
C ASP A 88 6.44 6.69 -3.66
N VAL A 89 6.84 5.61 -4.33
CA VAL A 89 7.29 5.67 -5.74
C VAL A 89 6.15 6.13 -6.65
N TYR A 90 4.90 5.73 -6.41
CA TYR A 90 3.76 6.22 -7.19
C TYR A 90 3.51 7.70 -6.98
N HIS A 91 3.58 8.19 -5.74
CA HIS A 91 3.52 9.62 -5.46
C HIS A 91 4.57 10.39 -6.26
N ALA A 92 5.85 9.98 -6.19
CA ALA A 92 6.93 10.64 -6.92
C ALA A 92 6.80 10.53 -8.44
N ALA A 93 6.55 9.32 -8.97
CA ALA A 93 6.56 9.04 -10.40
C ALA A 93 5.36 9.67 -11.14
N PHE A 94 4.20 9.73 -10.49
CA PHE A 94 2.97 10.28 -11.07
C PHE A 94 2.65 11.70 -10.59
N ARG A 95 3.49 12.27 -9.73
CA ARG A 95 3.32 13.61 -9.15
C ARG A 95 1.99 13.77 -8.42
N HIS A 96 1.60 12.74 -7.68
CA HIS A 96 0.47 12.81 -6.77
C HIS A 96 0.99 13.35 -5.45
N ASP A 97 0.50 14.50 -5.00
CA ASP A 97 0.82 15.04 -3.68
C ASP A 97 0.08 14.28 -2.57
N PHE A 98 0.27 14.69 -1.32
CA PHE A 98 -0.39 14.09 -0.15
C PHE A 98 -1.73 14.78 0.19
N THR A 99 -2.32 15.50 -0.76
CA THR A 99 -3.71 15.93 -0.61
C THR A 99 -4.63 14.72 -0.73
N THR A 100 -5.86 14.79 -0.22
CA THR A 100 -6.85 13.72 -0.39
C THR A 100 -7.02 13.29 -1.85
N ALA A 101 -6.94 14.23 -2.80
CA ALA A 101 -7.02 13.93 -4.23
C ALA A 101 -5.79 13.16 -4.73
N GLY A 102 -4.59 13.54 -4.30
CA GLY A 102 -3.35 12.85 -4.65
C GLY A 102 -3.28 11.44 -4.04
N GLU A 103 -3.63 11.31 -2.76
CA GLU A 103 -3.77 10.02 -2.07
C GLU A 103 -4.76 9.09 -2.79
N PHE A 104 -5.93 9.62 -3.17
CA PHE A 104 -6.92 8.84 -3.91
C PHE A 104 -6.40 8.40 -5.29
N ALA A 105 -5.66 9.26 -6.00
CA ALA A 105 -5.06 8.93 -7.28
C ALA A 105 -4.01 7.81 -7.17
N THR A 106 -3.19 7.83 -6.11
CA THR A 106 -2.25 6.73 -5.79
C THR A 106 -3.01 5.45 -5.42
N ALA A 107 -4.03 5.55 -4.57
CA ALA A 107 -4.86 4.43 -4.12
C ALA A 107 -5.55 3.70 -5.29
N VAL A 108 -6.19 4.43 -6.20
CA VAL A 108 -6.83 3.85 -7.40
C VAL A 108 -5.83 3.09 -8.26
N ARG A 109 -4.57 3.52 -8.32
CA ARG A 109 -3.52 2.82 -9.05
C ARG A 109 -3.17 1.47 -8.44
N HIS A 110 -3.09 1.38 -7.11
CA HIS A 110 -2.93 0.09 -6.43
C HIS A 110 -4.10 -0.85 -6.72
N VAL A 111 -5.33 -0.34 -6.62
CA VAL A 111 -6.55 -1.11 -6.88
C VAL A 111 -6.58 -1.64 -8.31
N ASP A 112 -6.28 -0.80 -9.30
CA ASP A 112 -6.26 -1.18 -10.71
C ASP A 112 -5.24 -2.31 -10.98
N GLU A 113 -4.02 -2.18 -10.46
CA GLU A 113 -2.98 -3.20 -10.68
C GLU A 113 -3.30 -4.54 -10.01
N VAL A 114 -3.82 -4.52 -8.78
CA VAL A 114 -4.23 -5.76 -8.07
C VAL A 114 -5.46 -6.37 -8.76
N SER A 115 -6.43 -5.55 -9.17
CA SER A 115 -7.63 -6.02 -9.87
C SER A 115 -7.28 -6.68 -11.22
N LYS A 116 -6.28 -6.17 -11.93
CA LYS A 116 -5.75 -6.81 -13.15
C LYS A 116 -5.08 -8.15 -12.86
N ALA A 117 -4.47 -8.32 -11.68
CA ALA A 117 -3.77 -9.55 -11.31
C ALA A 117 -4.69 -10.65 -10.77
N PHE A 118 -5.72 -10.29 -10.02
CA PHE A 118 -6.58 -11.25 -9.29
C PHE A 118 -8.06 -11.24 -9.74
N GLY A 119 -8.48 -10.24 -10.51
CA GLY A 119 -9.88 -9.95 -10.83
C GLY A 119 -10.46 -8.89 -9.89
N ALA A 120 -11.31 -8.01 -10.42
CA ALA A 120 -11.86 -6.87 -9.68
C ALA A 120 -12.72 -7.28 -8.47
N ASP A 121 -13.36 -8.44 -8.53
CA ASP A 121 -14.22 -8.95 -7.44
C ASP A 121 -13.47 -9.80 -6.41
N SER A 122 -12.16 -10.02 -6.60
CA SER A 122 -11.36 -10.88 -5.73
C SER A 122 -11.24 -10.32 -4.31
N LEU A 123 -10.94 -11.18 -3.33
CA LEU A 123 -10.70 -10.72 -1.97
C LEU A 123 -9.44 -9.86 -1.86
N GLU A 124 -8.41 -10.14 -2.66
CA GLU A 124 -7.19 -9.34 -2.76
C GLU A 124 -7.50 -7.92 -3.26
N ALA A 125 -8.33 -7.80 -4.31
CA ALA A 125 -8.77 -6.50 -4.84
C ALA A 125 -9.58 -5.71 -3.82
N ARG A 126 -10.47 -6.38 -3.06
CA ARG A 126 -11.22 -5.74 -1.96
C ARG A 126 -10.30 -5.32 -0.82
N LEU A 127 -9.33 -6.17 -0.44
CA LEU A 127 -8.37 -5.86 0.63
C LEU A 127 -7.54 -4.63 0.30
N ILE A 128 -6.95 -4.56 -0.90
CA ILE A 128 -6.15 -3.39 -1.28
C ILE A 128 -7.02 -2.13 -1.41
N TRP A 129 -8.27 -2.25 -1.87
CA TRP A 129 -9.20 -1.12 -1.90
C TRP A 129 -9.46 -0.58 -0.50
N ILE A 130 -9.71 -1.47 0.48
CA ILE A 130 -9.93 -1.05 1.86
C ILE A 130 -8.68 -0.39 2.45
N ASP A 131 -7.51 -0.98 2.22
CA ASP A 131 -6.24 -0.52 2.77
C ASP A 131 -5.72 0.78 2.13
N THR A 132 -6.19 1.11 0.94
CA THR A 132 -5.82 2.36 0.24
C THR A 132 -6.98 3.34 0.24
N VAL A 133 -7.95 3.16 -0.66
CA VAL A 133 -9.13 4.03 -0.80
C VAL A 133 -9.90 4.16 0.51
N GLY A 134 -10.13 3.04 1.21
CA GLY A 134 -10.84 3.04 2.48
C GLY A 134 -10.13 3.86 3.57
N GLN A 135 -8.80 3.79 3.65
CA GLN A 135 -8.03 4.60 4.60
C GLN A 135 -8.05 6.09 4.24
N VAL A 136 -7.97 6.44 2.96
CA VAL A 136 -8.09 7.85 2.51
C VAL A 136 -9.47 8.42 2.87
N GLN A 137 -10.53 7.63 2.68
CA GLN A 137 -11.89 8.00 3.09
C GLN A 137 -11.98 8.19 4.60
N HIS A 138 -11.47 7.23 5.37
CA HIS A 138 -11.46 7.31 6.83
C HIS A 138 -10.73 8.57 7.33
N PHE A 139 -9.54 8.83 6.81
CA PHE A 139 -8.76 10.02 7.20
C PHE A 139 -9.49 11.32 6.84
N ALA A 140 -10.12 11.40 5.66
CA ALA A 140 -10.91 12.57 5.27
C ALA A 140 -12.13 12.79 6.18
N GLU A 141 -12.71 11.74 6.73
CA GLU A 141 -13.87 11.80 7.63
C GLU A 141 -13.49 12.10 9.09
N THR A 142 -12.38 11.55 9.58
CA THR A 142 -12.02 11.56 11.00
C THR A 142 -10.79 12.41 11.35
N GLY A 143 -9.94 12.70 10.38
CA GLY A 143 -8.62 13.31 10.58
C GLY A 143 -7.58 12.36 11.21
N GLY A 144 -7.90 11.06 11.36
CA GLY A 144 -7.04 10.07 12.00
C GLY A 144 -6.65 8.92 11.07
N PHE A 145 -5.51 8.31 11.34
CA PHE A 145 -5.07 7.07 10.68
C PHE A 145 -5.60 5.84 11.42
N ILE A 146 -5.61 4.70 10.73
CA ILE A 146 -6.10 3.43 11.27
C ILE A 146 -4.96 2.67 11.96
N ASP A 147 -5.12 2.40 13.25
CA ASP A 147 -4.11 1.68 14.06
C ASP A 147 -4.11 0.16 13.83
N ASP A 148 -5.27 -0.43 13.51
CA ASP A 148 -5.42 -1.86 13.22
C ASP A 148 -6.10 -2.05 11.85
N GLN A 149 -5.29 -2.01 10.81
CA GLN A 149 -5.74 -2.09 9.42
C GLN A 149 -6.37 -3.45 9.12
N LEU A 150 -5.89 -4.53 9.75
CA LEU A 150 -6.48 -5.85 9.57
C LEU A 150 -7.88 -5.93 10.17
N GLN A 151 -8.08 -5.40 11.39
CA GLN A 151 -9.41 -5.36 11.99
C GLN A 151 -10.35 -4.46 11.18
N TYR A 152 -9.87 -3.29 10.74
CA TYR A 152 -10.64 -2.43 9.85
C TYR A 152 -11.06 -3.15 8.56
N ALA A 153 -10.15 -3.90 7.94
CA ALA A 153 -10.45 -4.70 6.76
C ALA A 153 -11.52 -5.77 7.03
N ARG A 154 -11.49 -6.44 8.19
CA ARG A 154 -12.54 -7.40 8.57
C ARG A 154 -13.90 -6.73 8.69
N ASP A 155 -13.97 -5.59 9.36
CA ASP A 155 -15.22 -4.87 9.59
C ASP A 155 -15.82 -4.35 8.27
N ARG A 156 -14.97 -3.85 7.36
CA ARG A 156 -15.38 -3.41 6.02
C ARG A 156 -15.82 -4.58 5.13
N LEU A 157 -15.12 -5.70 5.15
CA LEU A 157 -15.53 -6.89 4.40
C LEU A 157 -16.85 -7.48 4.91
N ALA A 158 -17.14 -7.41 6.21
CA ALA A 158 -18.40 -7.85 6.79
C ALA A 158 -19.58 -6.94 6.41
N SER A 159 -19.36 -5.63 6.35
CA SER A 159 -20.38 -4.63 5.99
C SER A 159 -20.68 -4.58 4.48
N LEU A 160 -19.71 -4.89 3.62
CA LEU A 160 -19.88 -4.95 2.16
C LEU A 160 -20.72 -6.15 1.67
N VAL A 161 -21.22 -7.00 2.57
CA VAL A 161 -22.14 -8.11 2.24
C VAL A 161 -23.60 -7.61 2.13
N LEU A 162 -23.88 -6.33 2.37
CA LEU A 162 -25.22 -5.73 2.38
C LEU A 162 -25.55 -4.79 1.20
N LEU A 163 -24.75 -4.81 0.13
CA LEU A 163 -25.09 -4.20 -1.17
C LEU A 163 -25.09 -5.27 -2.26
#